data_AF-A0A497X7R2-F1
#
_entry.id   AF-A0A497X7R2-F1
#
_cell.length_a   1.000
_cell.length_b   1.000
_cell.length_c   1.000
_cell.angle_alpha   90.00
_cell.angle_beta   90.00
_cell.angle_gamma   90.00
#
_symmetry.space_group_name_H-M   'P 1'
#
loop_
_entity.id
_entity.type
_entity.pdbx_description
1 polymer ?
#
loop_
_entity_poly.entity_id
_entity_poly.type
_entity_poly.pdbx_seq_one_letter_code
_entity_poly.pdbx_strand_id
1 'polypeptide(L)'
;MEAFAWDQRFVTGIEIVDAQHRRLVDIINRLGDALLAGDPMSEGRLQILFLELSGYAREHFADEEQLMRDAGMDPRHIEAHTRHHHQFVEQLASMWRARAAMKNPAETLFGFLSAWLAFHILGEDQSMARQLALVESGDSAAIAYELESQPQDNSTAALLHALQTLYHVLAEQNRDLAEANDRLQREIAAHRD
;
A
#
# COMPACT_ATOMS: atom_id res chain seq x y z
N MET A 1 -16.41 -11.23 -12.83
CA MET A 1 -15.25 -10.47 -13.31
C MET A 1 -14.64 -9.85 -12.09
N GLU A 2 -13.36 -10.10 -11.82
CA GLU A 2 -12.69 -9.55 -10.64
C GLU A 2 -12.67 -8.03 -10.70
N ALA A 3 -12.89 -7.38 -9.56
CA ALA A 3 -12.86 -5.93 -9.48
C ALA A 3 -11.41 -5.40 -9.57
N PHE A 4 -10.44 -6.18 -9.06
CA PHE A 4 -9.00 -5.95 -9.18
C PHE A 4 -8.33 -7.23 -9.69
N ALA A 5 -8.03 -7.28 -10.99
CA ALA A 5 -7.53 -8.48 -11.64
C ALA A 5 -6.02 -8.66 -11.43
N TRP A 6 -5.60 -9.89 -11.11
CA TRP A 6 -4.18 -10.26 -11.12
C TRP A 6 -3.61 -10.14 -12.54
N ASP A 7 -2.44 -9.53 -12.66
CA ASP A 7 -1.74 -9.33 -13.92
C ASP A 7 -0.32 -9.93 -13.85
N GLN A 8 0.18 -10.44 -14.98
CA GLN A 8 1.54 -10.99 -15.06
C GLN A 8 2.62 -9.94 -14.72
N ARG A 9 2.32 -8.66 -14.90
CA ARG A 9 3.20 -7.55 -14.51
C ARG A 9 3.39 -7.43 -12.98
N PHE A 10 2.57 -8.10 -12.18
CA PHE A 10 2.73 -8.15 -10.72
C PHE A 10 3.71 -9.23 -10.25
N VAL A 11 4.17 -10.10 -11.15
CA VAL A 11 5.10 -11.19 -10.81
C VAL A 11 6.50 -10.62 -10.60
N THR A 12 7.00 -10.68 -9.37
CA THR A 12 8.35 -10.24 -9.00
C THR A 12 9.40 -11.32 -9.29
N GLY A 13 8.97 -12.58 -9.38
CA GLY A 13 9.86 -13.74 -9.50
C GLY A 13 10.33 -14.28 -8.14
N ILE A 14 9.93 -13.65 -7.03
CA ILE A 14 10.20 -14.10 -5.68
C ILE A 14 8.96 -14.87 -5.18
N GLU A 15 9.07 -16.19 -5.06
CA GLU A 15 7.92 -17.08 -4.87
C GLU A 15 7.05 -16.71 -3.66
N ILE A 16 7.68 -16.40 -2.52
CA ILE A 16 6.98 -16.02 -1.29
C ILE A 16 6.22 -14.70 -1.46
N VAL A 17 6.84 -13.69 -2.07
CA VAL A 17 6.25 -12.36 -2.32
C VAL A 17 5.08 -12.49 -3.31
N ASP A 18 5.25 -13.24 -4.40
CA ASP A 18 4.20 -13.44 -5.39
C ASP A 18 2.98 -14.19 -4.82
N ALA A 19 3.20 -15.14 -3.92
CA ALA A 19 2.12 -15.82 -3.20
C ALA A 19 1.39 -14.84 -2.27
N GLN A 20 2.12 -13.96 -1.59
CA GLN A 20 1.55 -12.95 -0.71
C GLN A 20 0.74 -11.91 -1.47
N HIS A 21 1.25 -11.39 -2.59
CA HIS A 21 0.53 -10.48 -3.46
C HIS A 21 -0.78 -11.06 -3.97
N ARG A 22 -0.79 -12.33 -4.42
CA ARG A 22 -2.02 -13.02 -4.83
C ARG A 22 -3.04 -13.07 -3.71
N ARG A 23 -2.59 -13.38 -2.48
CA ARG A 23 -3.49 -13.42 -1.32
C ARG A 23 -4.05 -12.02 -0.98
N LEU A 24 -3.25 -10.96 -1.08
CA LEU A 24 -3.73 -9.59 -0.91
C LEU A 24 -4.80 -9.23 -1.94
N VAL A 25 -4.57 -9.58 -3.22
CA VAL A 25 -5.54 -9.40 -4.31
C VAL A 25 -6.85 -10.14 -4.00
N ASP A 26 -6.79 -11.37 -3.52
CA ASP A 26 -7.99 -12.14 -3.13
C ASP A 26 -8.78 -11.45 -2.01
N ILE A 27 -8.10 -10.94 -0.99
CA ILE A 27 -8.75 -10.22 0.13
C ILE A 27 -9.41 -8.93 -0.38
N ILE A 28 -8.73 -8.18 -1.25
CA ILE A 28 -9.26 -6.94 -1.87
C ILE A 28 -10.45 -7.26 -2.77
N ASN A 29 -10.40 -8.33 -3.55
CA ASN A 29 -11.51 -8.73 -4.43
C ASN A 29 -12.75 -9.14 -3.66
N ARG A 30 -12.64 -9.71 -2.45
CA ARG A 30 -13.82 -9.96 -1.60
C ARG A 30 -14.57 -8.68 -1.24
N LEU A 31 -13.88 -7.55 -1.12
CA LEU A 31 -14.51 -6.24 -0.96
C LEU A 31 -15.14 -5.77 -2.29
N GLY A 32 -14.42 -5.92 -3.39
CA GLY A 32 -14.90 -5.56 -4.74
C GLY A 32 -16.15 -6.34 -5.18
N ASP A 33 -16.20 -7.64 -4.92
CA ASP A 33 -17.33 -8.51 -5.28
C ASP A 33 -18.60 -8.11 -4.54
N ALA A 34 -18.49 -7.74 -3.26
CA ALA A 34 -19.63 -7.25 -2.49
C ALA A 34 -20.17 -5.93 -3.07
N LEU A 35 -19.28 -5.03 -3.51
CA LEU A 35 -19.65 -3.77 -4.16
C LEU A 35 -20.34 -4.03 -5.52
N LEU A 36 -19.80 -4.92 -6.35
CA LEU A 36 -20.36 -5.26 -7.66
C LEU A 36 -21.72 -5.95 -7.57
N ALA A 37 -21.94 -6.76 -6.53
CA ALA A 37 -23.22 -7.42 -6.28
C ALA A 37 -24.32 -6.46 -5.81
N GLY A 38 -23.98 -5.20 -5.50
CA GLY A 38 -24.91 -4.25 -4.88
C GLY A 38 -25.37 -4.70 -3.49
N ASP A 39 -24.63 -5.60 -2.85
CA ASP A 39 -24.91 -6.11 -1.50
C ASP A 39 -24.31 -5.13 -0.48
N PRO A 40 -25.13 -4.38 0.28
CA PRO A 40 -24.62 -3.45 1.27
C PRO A 40 -23.83 -4.23 2.33
N MET A 41 -22.51 -4.11 2.27
CA MET A 41 -21.59 -4.65 3.26
C MET A 41 -21.98 -4.13 4.66
N SER A 42 -22.45 -5.03 5.51
CA SER A 42 -22.69 -4.70 6.92
C SER A 42 -21.39 -4.24 7.58
N GLU A 43 -21.47 -3.32 8.53
CA GLU A 43 -20.32 -2.80 9.30
C GLU A 43 -19.45 -3.94 9.89
N GLY A 44 -20.07 -4.98 10.45
CA GLY A 44 -19.34 -6.12 11.02
C GLY A 44 -18.56 -6.92 9.97
N ARG A 45 -19.14 -7.17 8.79
CA ARG A 45 -18.42 -7.80 7.66
C ARG A 45 -17.24 -6.93 7.21
N LEU A 46 -17.44 -5.61 7.16
CA LEU A 46 -16.40 -4.67 6.73
C LEU A 46 -15.24 -4.65 7.72
N GLN A 47 -15.55 -4.71 9.01
CA GLN A 47 -14.55 -4.81 10.08
C GLN A 47 -13.73 -6.09 10.00
N ILE A 48 -14.36 -7.23 9.74
CA ILE A 48 -13.64 -8.50 9.61
C ILE A 48 -12.67 -8.46 8.43
N LEU A 49 -13.13 -7.98 7.25
CA LEU A 49 -12.27 -7.84 6.08
C LEU A 49 -11.12 -6.86 6.32
N PHE A 50 -11.40 -5.73 6.97
CA PHE A 50 -10.40 -4.74 7.32
C PHE A 50 -9.30 -5.32 8.23
N LEU A 51 -9.69 -6.06 9.27
CA LEU A 51 -8.74 -6.68 10.20
C LEU A 51 -7.90 -7.77 9.52
N GLU A 52 -8.53 -8.60 8.68
CA GLU A 52 -7.82 -9.62 7.89
C GLU A 52 -6.78 -8.97 6.98
N LEU A 53 -7.18 -7.95 6.21
CA LEU A 53 -6.30 -7.24 5.30
C LEU A 53 -5.16 -6.52 6.03
N SER A 54 -5.48 -5.78 7.09
CA SER A 54 -4.48 -5.03 7.85
C SER A 54 -3.49 -5.96 8.55
N GLY A 55 -3.94 -7.12 9.03
CA GLY A 55 -3.07 -8.15 9.58
C GLY A 55 -2.13 -8.72 8.53
N TYR A 56 -2.70 -9.15 7.39
CA TYR A 56 -1.94 -9.79 6.33
C TYR A 56 -0.94 -8.85 5.64
N ALA A 57 -1.32 -7.58 5.43
CA ALA A 57 -0.40 -6.57 4.89
C ALA A 57 0.81 -6.34 5.81
N ARG A 58 0.60 -6.31 7.14
CA ARG A 58 1.71 -6.15 8.09
C ARG A 58 2.66 -7.34 8.10
N GLU A 59 2.14 -8.56 7.94
CA GLU A 59 2.95 -9.77 7.82
C GLU A 59 3.78 -9.74 6.54
N HIS A 60 3.13 -9.49 5.40
CA HIS A 60 3.77 -9.34 4.10
C HIS A 60 4.90 -8.29 4.11
N PHE A 61 4.64 -7.08 4.62
CA PHE A 61 5.66 -6.04 4.72
C PHE A 61 6.83 -6.45 5.62
N ALA A 62 6.56 -7.12 6.74
CA ALA A 62 7.62 -7.59 7.63
C ALA A 62 8.51 -8.62 6.94
N ASP A 63 7.93 -9.51 6.13
CA ASP A 63 8.65 -10.51 5.36
C ASP A 63 9.52 -9.89 4.27
N GLU A 64 9.00 -8.91 3.51
CA GLU A 64 9.79 -8.19 2.51
C GLU A 64 10.93 -7.39 3.12
N GLU A 65 10.64 -6.64 4.20
CA GLU A 65 11.67 -5.89 4.89
C GLU A 65 12.75 -6.81 5.47
N GLN A 66 12.38 -8.00 5.93
CA GLN A 66 13.32 -9.01 6.39
C GLN A 66 14.13 -9.58 5.23
N LEU A 67 13.49 -9.89 4.10
CA LEU A 67 14.15 -10.35 2.88
C LEU A 67 15.21 -9.35 2.41
N MET A 68 14.86 -8.06 2.33
CA MET A 68 15.80 -7.02 1.92
C MET A 68 17.01 -6.91 2.87
N ARG A 69 16.76 -7.01 4.19
CA ARG A 69 17.83 -6.96 5.21
C ARG A 69 18.75 -8.17 5.12
N ASP A 70 18.19 -9.38 4.98
CA ASP A 70 18.95 -10.62 4.94
C ASP A 70 19.79 -10.73 3.66
N ALA A 71 19.30 -10.19 2.55
CA ALA A 71 20.05 -10.09 1.31
C ALA A 71 21.15 -9.01 1.33
N GLY A 72 21.18 -8.13 2.34
CA GLY A 72 22.16 -7.06 2.43
C GLY A 72 21.95 -5.95 1.39
N MET A 73 20.69 -5.64 1.06
CA MET A 73 20.35 -4.56 0.14
C MET A 73 20.78 -3.18 0.66
N ASP A 74 20.84 -2.19 -0.25
CA ASP A 74 21.28 -0.85 0.10
C ASP A 74 20.29 -0.21 1.09
N PRO A 75 20.76 0.34 2.23
CA PRO A 75 19.89 0.94 3.24
C PRO A 75 18.95 2.02 2.70
N ARG A 76 19.34 2.75 1.64
CA ARG A 76 18.52 3.80 1.04
C ARG A 76 17.21 3.26 0.48
N HIS A 77 17.24 2.08 -0.16
CA HIS A 77 16.03 1.44 -0.66
C HIS A 77 15.18 0.90 0.50
N ILE A 78 15.81 0.19 1.44
CA ILE A 78 15.13 -0.39 2.60
C ILE A 78 14.38 0.69 3.38
N GLU A 79 15.03 1.81 3.68
CA GLU A 79 14.44 2.93 4.42
C GLU A 79 13.28 3.58 3.67
N ALA A 80 13.40 3.72 2.34
CA ALA A 80 12.33 4.28 1.52
C ALA A 80 11.10 3.37 1.45
N HIS A 81 11.32 2.09 1.15
CA HIS A 81 10.28 1.08 1.03
C HIS A 81 9.54 0.87 2.36
N THR A 82 10.30 0.68 3.45
CA THR A 82 9.75 0.55 4.82
C THR A 82 8.91 1.77 5.21
N ARG A 83 9.33 2.98 4.84
CA ARG A 83 8.56 4.20 5.10
C ARG A 83 7.23 4.19 4.36
N HIS A 84 7.17 3.73 3.11
CA HIS A 84 5.92 3.63 2.36
C HIS A 84 4.98 2.55 2.94
N HIS A 85 5.51 1.43 3.44
CA HIS A 85 4.74 0.45 4.21
C HIS A 85 4.08 1.09 5.45
N HIS A 86 4.85 1.84 6.24
CA HIS A 86 4.32 2.54 7.40
C HIS A 86 3.23 3.55 7.03
N GLN A 87 3.44 4.34 5.98
CA GLN A 87 2.45 5.30 5.49
C GLN A 87 1.16 4.62 5.05
N PHE A 88 1.25 3.47 4.38
CA PHE A 88 0.07 2.68 4.03
C PHE A 88 -0.72 2.26 5.26
N VAL A 89 -0.06 1.70 6.28
CA VAL A 89 -0.72 1.24 7.51
C VAL A 89 -1.38 2.41 8.24
N GLU A 90 -0.71 3.55 8.33
CA GLU A 90 -1.26 4.78 8.93
C GLU A 90 -2.49 5.28 8.18
N GLN A 91 -2.41 5.33 6.86
CA GLN A 91 -3.49 5.80 6.00
C GLN A 91 -4.69 4.86 6.04
N LEU A 92 -4.46 3.55 6.01
CA LEU A 92 -5.48 2.52 6.16
C LEU A 92 -6.20 2.65 7.52
N ALA A 93 -5.47 2.88 8.60
CA ALA A 93 -6.04 3.12 9.92
C ALA A 93 -6.81 4.45 10.01
N SER A 94 -6.33 5.52 9.36
CA SER A 94 -7.02 6.80 9.27
C SER A 94 -8.36 6.67 8.54
N MET A 95 -8.36 6.03 7.38
CA MET A 95 -9.58 5.74 6.61
C MET A 95 -10.58 4.93 7.43
N TRP A 96 -10.10 3.93 8.18
CA TRP A 96 -10.94 3.16 9.09
C TRP A 96 -11.58 4.03 10.16
N ARG A 97 -10.84 4.92 10.82
CA ARG A 97 -11.41 5.82 11.85
C ARG A 97 -12.47 6.76 11.27
N ALA A 98 -12.22 7.31 10.08
CA ALA A 98 -13.11 8.26 9.42
C ALA A 98 -14.33 7.61 8.72
N ARG A 99 -14.36 6.28 8.59
CA ARG A 99 -15.35 5.55 7.77
C ARG A 99 -16.82 5.85 8.09
N ALA A 100 -17.15 6.12 9.36
CA ALA A 100 -18.53 6.39 9.78
C ALA A 100 -19.06 7.73 9.24
N ALA A 101 -18.17 8.67 8.91
CA ALA A 101 -18.50 9.94 8.28
C ALA A 101 -18.46 9.88 6.75
N MET A 102 -18.02 8.75 6.17
CA MET A 102 -17.95 8.58 4.72
C MET A 102 -19.30 8.14 4.16
N LYS A 103 -19.63 8.66 2.97
CA LYS A 103 -20.84 8.25 2.24
C LYS A 103 -20.76 6.79 1.78
N ASN A 104 -19.62 6.40 1.22
CA ASN A 104 -19.38 5.08 0.64
C ASN A 104 -18.03 4.49 1.13
N PRO A 105 -17.88 4.16 2.43
CA PRO A 105 -16.60 3.76 3.01
C PRO A 105 -15.99 2.52 2.35
N ALA A 106 -16.81 1.54 1.97
CA ALA A 106 -16.34 0.32 1.29
C ALA A 106 -15.76 0.61 -0.10
N GLU A 107 -16.40 1.48 -0.90
CA GLU A 107 -15.89 1.87 -2.23
C GLU A 107 -14.59 2.67 -2.12
N THR A 108 -14.54 3.62 -1.18
CA THR A 108 -13.33 4.42 -0.94
C THR A 108 -12.17 3.52 -0.50
N LEU A 109 -12.42 2.58 0.42
CA LEU A 109 -11.42 1.63 0.87
C LEU A 109 -10.96 0.72 -0.28
N PHE A 110 -11.87 0.18 -1.08
CA PHE A 110 -11.52 -0.65 -2.23
C PHE A 110 -10.64 0.09 -3.24
N GLY A 111 -11.03 1.30 -3.64
CA GLY A 111 -10.27 2.11 -4.60
C GLY A 111 -8.87 2.45 -4.10
N PHE A 112 -8.76 2.76 -2.81
CA PHE A 112 -7.47 2.98 -2.16
C PHE A 112 -6.56 1.76 -2.20
N LEU A 113 -7.06 0.60 -1.77
CA LEU A 113 -6.28 -0.62 -1.64
C LEU A 113 -5.81 -1.14 -3.00
N SER A 114 -6.72 -1.18 -3.98
CA SER A 114 -6.41 -1.63 -5.34
C SER A 114 -5.39 -0.72 -6.03
N ALA A 115 -5.54 0.60 -5.89
CA ALA A 115 -4.57 1.56 -6.40
C ALA A 115 -3.20 1.38 -5.72
N TRP A 116 -3.15 1.49 -4.39
CA TRP A 116 -1.89 1.43 -3.65
C TRP A 116 -1.12 0.15 -3.94
N LEU A 117 -1.78 -1.01 -3.88
CA LEU A 117 -1.13 -2.30 -4.12
C LEU A 117 -0.59 -2.39 -5.54
N ALA A 118 -1.33 -1.95 -6.56
CA ALA A 118 -0.84 -1.95 -7.93
C ALA A 118 0.39 -1.04 -8.11
N PHE A 119 0.38 0.16 -7.54
CA PHE A 119 1.50 1.10 -7.65
C PHE A 119 2.73 0.62 -6.89
N HIS A 120 2.52 0.06 -5.70
CA HIS A 120 3.60 -0.47 -4.88
C HIS A 120 4.29 -1.65 -5.56
N ILE A 121 3.53 -2.64 -6.02
CA ILE A 121 4.07 -3.79 -6.74
C ILE A 121 4.83 -3.34 -7.98
N LEU A 122 4.20 -2.55 -8.85
CA LEU A 122 4.81 -2.17 -10.14
C LEU A 122 6.02 -1.24 -10.01
N GLY A 123 6.17 -0.56 -8.86
CA GLY A 123 7.28 0.36 -8.60
C GLY A 123 8.32 -0.25 -7.69
N GLU A 124 7.96 -0.38 -6.41
CA GLU A 124 8.87 -0.68 -5.32
C GLU A 124 9.24 -2.16 -5.28
N ASP A 125 8.27 -3.08 -5.30
CA ASP A 125 8.56 -4.52 -5.19
C ASP A 125 9.28 -5.06 -6.43
N GLN A 126 8.94 -4.51 -7.59
CA GLN A 126 9.66 -4.80 -8.84
C GLN A 126 11.09 -4.23 -8.81
N SER A 127 11.31 -3.05 -8.23
CA SER A 127 12.67 -2.53 -7.99
C SER A 127 13.43 -3.41 -7.00
N MET A 128 12.79 -3.81 -5.90
CA MET A 128 13.36 -4.71 -4.91
C MET A 128 13.84 -6.01 -5.57
N ALA A 129 12.99 -6.64 -6.39
CA ALA A 129 13.34 -7.88 -7.08
C ALA A 129 14.55 -7.74 -8.01
N ARG A 130 14.65 -6.63 -8.76
CA ARG A 130 15.80 -6.36 -9.63
C ARG A 130 17.07 -6.11 -8.85
N GLN A 131 17.01 -5.35 -7.74
CA GLN A 131 18.17 -5.11 -6.88
C GLN A 131 18.62 -6.41 -6.19
N LEU A 132 17.70 -7.22 -5.70
CA LEU A 132 17.99 -8.54 -5.11
C LEU A 132 18.75 -9.42 -6.10
N ALA A 133 18.28 -9.53 -7.34
CA ALA A 133 18.95 -10.33 -8.37
C ALA A 133 20.40 -9.87 -8.64
N LEU A 134 20.65 -8.55 -8.65
CA LEU A 134 22.00 -8.00 -8.80
C LEU A 134 22.89 -8.37 -7.61
N VAL A 135 22.39 -8.18 -6.39
CA VAL A 135 23.13 -8.52 -5.17
C VAL A 135 23.44 -10.02 -5.10
N GLU A 136 22.49 -10.89 -5.46
CA GLU A 136 22.69 -12.34 -5.53
C GLU A 136 23.70 -12.76 -6.60
N SER A 137 23.81 -12.00 -7.69
CA SER A 137 24.84 -12.21 -8.72
C SER A 137 26.24 -11.72 -8.32
N GLY A 138 26.37 -11.08 -7.15
CA GLY A 138 27.63 -10.64 -6.56
C GLY A 138 27.95 -9.16 -6.76
N ASP A 139 27.04 -8.36 -7.33
CA ASP A 139 27.20 -6.92 -7.38
C ASP A 139 27.06 -6.31 -5.97
N SER A 140 27.74 -5.18 -5.74
CA SER A 140 27.56 -4.46 -4.48
C SER A 140 26.17 -3.84 -4.41
N ALA A 141 25.56 -3.86 -3.23
CA ALA A 141 24.26 -3.25 -2.97
C ALA A 141 24.16 -1.78 -3.43
N ALA A 142 25.23 -1.01 -3.24
CA ALA A 142 25.29 0.37 -3.70
C ALA A 142 25.19 0.51 -5.23
N ILE A 143 25.86 -0.37 -5.98
CA ILE A 143 25.75 -0.38 -7.45
C ILE A 143 24.35 -0.81 -7.88
N ALA A 144 23.78 -1.85 -7.25
CA ALA A 144 22.42 -2.29 -7.54
C ALA A 144 21.40 -1.14 -7.34
N TYR A 145 21.53 -0.39 -6.26
CA TYR A 145 20.70 0.79 -5.99
C TYR A 145 20.87 1.89 -7.05
N GLU A 146 22.10 2.24 -7.43
CA GLU A 146 22.36 3.30 -8.41
C GLU A 146 21.86 2.94 -9.81
N LEU A 147 21.94 1.67 -10.19
CA LEU A 147 21.43 1.18 -11.48
C LEU A 147 19.90 1.29 -11.57
N GLU A 148 19.20 0.98 -10.48
CA GLU A 148 17.74 1.09 -10.41
C GLU A 148 17.24 2.52 -10.18
N SER A 149 18.02 3.34 -9.46
CA SER A 149 17.67 4.74 -9.19
C SER A 149 17.86 5.65 -10.40
N GLN A 150 18.61 5.21 -11.41
CA GLN A 150 18.71 5.94 -12.66
C GLN A 150 17.34 5.93 -13.34
N PRO A 151 16.84 7.09 -13.81
CA PRO A 151 15.59 7.14 -14.53
C PRO A 151 15.72 6.31 -15.80
N GLN A 152 15.23 5.07 -15.76
CA GLN A 152 14.86 4.34 -16.96
C GLN A 152 13.83 5.21 -17.68
N ASP A 153 14.06 5.44 -18.97
CA ASP A 153 13.36 6.36 -19.87
C ASP A 153 11.92 5.88 -20.16
N ASN A 154 11.18 5.56 -19.10
CA ASN A 154 9.88 4.91 -19.15
C ASN A 154 8.85 5.89 -18.60
N SER A 155 8.07 6.46 -19.51
CA SER A 155 6.93 7.33 -19.20
C SER A 155 5.96 6.72 -18.18
N THR A 156 5.89 5.38 -18.10
CA THR A 156 5.13 4.66 -17.08
C THR A 156 5.72 4.89 -15.69
N ALA A 157 7.02 4.73 -15.49
CA ALA A 157 7.67 4.95 -14.19
C ALA A 157 7.51 6.39 -13.70
N ALA A 158 7.61 7.37 -14.62
CA ALA A 158 7.36 8.77 -14.30
C ALA A 158 5.91 9.03 -13.87
N LEU A 159 4.93 8.38 -14.51
CA LEU A 159 3.51 8.45 -14.13
C LEU A 159 3.24 7.77 -12.78
N LEU A 160 3.82 6.58 -12.54
CA LEU A 160 3.72 5.88 -11.26
C LEU A 160 4.29 6.77 -10.14
N HIS A 161 5.48 7.34 -10.34
CA HIS A 161 6.13 8.23 -9.38
C HIS A 161 5.32 9.52 -9.13
N ALA A 162 4.81 10.15 -10.20
CA ALA A 162 3.95 11.33 -10.06
C ALA A 162 2.68 11.02 -9.27
N LEU A 163 2.07 9.84 -9.50
CA LEU A 163 0.89 9.42 -8.79
C LEU A 163 1.18 9.05 -7.34
N GLN A 164 2.27 8.34 -7.06
CA GLN A 164 2.74 8.08 -5.70
C GLN A 164 2.97 9.39 -4.94
N THR A 165 3.58 10.39 -5.60
CA THR A 165 3.81 11.72 -5.02
C THR A 165 2.48 12.42 -4.70
N LEU A 166 1.55 12.44 -5.65
CA LEU A 166 0.22 13.02 -5.44
C LEU A 166 -0.56 12.31 -4.33
N TYR A 167 -0.48 10.99 -4.30
CA TYR A 167 -1.08 10.18 -3.26
C TYR A 167 -0.46 10.48 -1.89
N HIS A 168 0.86 10.61 -1.79
CA HIS A 168 1.54 10.97 -0.55
C HIS A 168 1.08 12.34 -0.03
N VAL A 169 1.03 13.35 -0.90
CA VAL A 169 0.51 14.69 -0.57
C VAL A 169 -0.95 14.61 -0.12
N LEU A 170 -1.80 13.84 -0.80
CA LEU A 170 -3.20 13.67 -0.42
C LEU A 170 -3.35 12.94 0.92
N ALA A 171 -2.52 11.94 1.20
CA ALA A 171 -2.53 11.22 2.46
C ALA A 171 -2.11 12.13 3.63
N GLU A 172 -1.07 12.96 3.43
CA GLU A 172 -0.64 13.97 4.39
C GLU A 172 -1.74 15.00 4.65
N GLN A 173 -2.33 15.57 3.60
CA GLN A 173 -3.44 16.51 3.73
C GLN A 173 -4.66 15.91 4.43
N ASN A 174 -5.00 14.65 4.14
CA ASN A 174 -6.11 13.96 4.79
C ASN A 174 -5.83 13.73 6.29
N ARG A 175 -4.57 13.43 6.65
CA ARG A 175 -4.14 13.30 8.05
C ARG A 175 -4.27 14.63 8.78
N ASP A 176 -3.73 15.72 8.21
CA ASP A 176 -3.83 17.06 8.77
C ASP A 176 -5.28 17.50 8.97
N LEU A 177 -6.14 17.20 7.98
CA LEU A 177 -7.56 17.53 8.04
C LEU A 177 -8.27 16.73 9.14
N ALA A 178 -7.93 15.44 9.31
CA ALA A 178 -8.46 14.60 10.36
C ALA A 178 -8.06 15.13 11.75
N GLU A 179 -6.79 15.50 11.94
CA GLU A 179 -6.29 16.08 13.18
C GLU A 179 -6.94 17.43 13.50
N ALA A 180 -7.13 18.28 12.49
CA ALA A 180 -7.81 19.56 12.63
C ALA A 180 -9.29 19.40 13.02
N ASN A 181 -9.99 18.45 12.40
CA ASN A 181 -11.37 18.13 12.74
C ASN A 181 -11.51 17.60 14.18
N ASP A 182 -10.64 16.68 14.60
CA ASP A 182 -10.62 16.15 15.97
C ASP A 182 -10.32 17.26 17.00
N ARG A 183 -9.46 18.22 16.65
CA ARG A 183 -9.21 19.40 17.49
C ARG A 183 -10.47 20.26 17.63
N LEU A 184 -11.10 20.62 16.51
CA LEU A 184 -12.32 21.43 16.49
C LEU A 184 -13.46 20.78 17.27
N GLN A 185 -13.66 19.47 17.14
CA GLN A 185 -14.69 18.75 17.88
C GLN A 185 -14.46 18.82 19.39
N ARG A 186 -13.20 18.70 19.84
CA ARG A 186 -12.84 18.85 21.27
C ARG A 186 -13.08 20.27 21.79
N GLU A 187 -12.74 21.29 21.01
CA GLU A 187 -13.00 22.69 21.36
C GLU A 187 -14.50 22.97 21.46
N ILE A 188 -15.30 22.51 20.49
CA ILE A 188 -16.77 22.67 20.51
C ILE A 188 -17.38 21.96 21.73
N ALA A 189 -16.89 20.77 22.08
CA ALA A 189 -17.35 20.05 23.27
C ALA A 189 -17.02 20.80 24.56
N ALA A 190 -15.81 21.36 24.67
CA ALA A 190 -15.37 22.13 25.84
C ALA A 190 -16.12 23.47 26.03
N HIS A 191 -16.67 24.05 24.96
CA HIS A 191 -17.48 25.28 25.02
C HIS A 191 -18.98 25.05 25.22
N ARG A 192 -19.43 23.79 25.30
CA ARG A 192 -20.83 23.42 25.56
C ARG A 192 -21.15 23.10 27.01
N ASP A 193 -20.12 22.98 27.86
CA ASP A 193 -20.22 22.85 29.33
C ASP A 193 -20.05 24.21 30.02
#